data_AF-A0A921IJU8-F1
#
_entry.id   AF-A0A921IJU8-F1
#
_cell.length_a   1.000
_cell.length_b   1.000
_cell.length_c   1.000
_cell.angle_alpha   90.00
_cell.angle_beta   90.00
_cell.angle_gamma   90.00
#
_symmetry.space_group_name_H-M   'P 1'
#
loop_
_entity.id
_entity.type
_entity.pdbx_description
1 polymer ?
#
loop_
_entity_poly.entity_id
_entity_poly.type
_entity_poly.pdbx_seq_one_letter_code
_entity_poly.pdbx_strand_id
1 'polypeptide(L)'
;MLYCDYGYYRECYLGSAVEDAAFPLLCRQARQIIHRETMGQDETAPECMQRALADCTCALVDALAAGHFAADGVQSFTNDGYSETRVSAKESRAELRSLLARYLSVPVNLLGFAGHACV
;
A
#
# COMPACT_ATOMS: atom_id res chain seq x y z
N MET A 1 8.73 5.37 -11.62
CA MET A 1 9.08 3.96 -11.86
C MET A 1 8.16 3.10 -11.01
N LEU A 2 7.69 1.95 -11.50
CA LEU A 2 6.98 0.99 -10.64
C LEU A 2 8.04 0.29 -9.76
N TYR A 3 7.75 0.10 -8.46
CA TYR A 3 8.71 -0.56 -7.55
C TYR A 3 8.79 -2.07 -7.76
N CYS A 4 7.75 -2.66 -8.34
CA CYS A 4 7.61 -4.09 -8.51
C CYS A 4 6.95 -4.41 -9.86
N ASP A 5 7.53 -5.38 -10.56
CA ASP A 5 6.94 -6.04 -11.74
C ASP A 5 6.16 -7.29 -11.33
N TYR A 6 5.26 -7.77 -12.19
CA TYR A 6 4.47 -8.97 -11.91
C TYR A 6 5.35 -10.23 -11.70
N GLY A 7 6.49 -10.30 -12.40
CA GLY A 7 7.49 -11.35 -12.17
C GLY A 7 8.01 -11.35 -10.72
N TYR A 8 8.33 -10.19 -10.16
CA TYR A 8 8.75 -10.08 -8.76
C TYR A 8 7.63 -10.49 -7.80
N TYR A 9 6.39 -10.08 -8.08
CA TYR A 9 5.22 -10.46 -7.27
C TYR A 9 5.02 -11.98 -7.23
N ARG A 10 5.17 -12.67 -8.36
CA ARG A 10 4.98 -14.13 -8.46
C ARG A 10 6.18 -14.93 -7.95
N GLU A 11 7.40 -14.50 -8.26
CA GLU A 11 8.61 -15.30 -8.03
C GLU A 11 9.33 -14.95 -6.72
N CYS A 12 9.36 -13.66 -6.33
CA CYS A 12 10.01 -13.21 -5.09
C CYS A 12 9.01 -13.13 -3.93
N TYR A 13 7.86 -12.50 -4.15
CA TYR A 13 6.85 -12.32 -3.11
C TYR A 13 5.91 -13.54 -2.96
N LEU A 14 5.87 -14.44 -3.96
CA LEU A 14 5.02 -15.63 -4.01
C LEU A 14 3.51 -15.30 -3.92
N GLY A 15 3.12 -14.14 -4.43
CA GLY A 15 1.73 -13.70 -4.45
C GLY A 15 0.88 -14.50 -5.43
N SER A 16 -0.34 -14.85 -5.03
CA SER A 16 -1.30 -15.61 -5.87
C SER A 16 -2.68 -15.00 -5.94
N ALA A 17 -2.95 -13.91 -5.20
CA ALA A 17 -4.26 -13.29 -5.12
C ALA A 17 -4.66 -12.42 -6.32
N VAL A 18 -3.72 -12.10 -7.23
CA VAL A 18 -3.94 -11.09 -8.29
C VAL A 18 -3.60 -11.65 -9.67
N GLU A 19 -4.53 -11.44 -10.61
CA GLU A 19 -4.35 -11.76 -12.02
C GLU A 19 -3.42 -10.75 -12.71
N ASP A 20 -2.60 -11.22 -13.66
CA ASP A 20 -1.61 -10.42 -14.40
C ASP A 20 -2.20 -9.14 -15.00
N ALA A 21 -3.41 -9.21 -15.57
CA ALA A 21 -4.08 -8.07 -16.18
C ALA A 21 -4.51 -6.99 -15.18
N ALA A 22 -4.83 -7.36 -13.93
CA ALA A 22 -5.27 -6.45 -12.87
C ALA A 22 -4.08 -5.89 -12.06
N PHE A 23 -2.96 -6.61 -12.03
CA PHE A 23 -1.75 -6.24 -11.32
C PHE A 23 -1.22 -4.82 -11.61
N PRO A 24 -1.07 -4.36 -12.88
CA PRO A 24 -0.52 -3.03 -13.15
C PRO A 24 -1.41 -1.90 -12.63
N LEU A 25 -2.73 -2.10 -12.58
CA LEU A 25 -3.67 -1.12 -12.04
C LEU A 25 -3.55 -1.03 -10.52
N LEU A 26 -3.56 -2.17 -9.83
CA LEU A 26 -3.40 -2.24 -8.37
C LEU A 26 -2.02 -1.74 -7.93
N CYS A 27 -0.97 -2.04 -8.68
CA CYS A 27 0.39 -1.58 -8.38
C CYS A 27 0.50 -0.05 -8.48
N ARG A 28 -0.19 0.58 -9.45
CA ARG A 28 -0.28 2.05 -9.54
C ARG A 28 -1.01 2.65 -8.33
N GLN A 29 -2.11 2.04 -7.91
CA GLN A 29 -2.86 2.48 -6.72
C GLN A 29 -2.02 2.33 -5.44
N ALA A 30 -1.40 1.17 -5.22
CA ALA A 30 -0.50 0.92 -4.11
C ALA A 30 0.65 1.94 -4.06
N ARG A 31 1.27 2.25 -5.21
CA ARG A 31 2.30 3.28 -5.30
C ARG A 31 1.79 4.66 -4.89
N GLN A 32 0.61 5.07 -5.35
CA GLN A 32 0.04 6.37 -4.96
C GLN A 32 -0.20 6.46 -3.45
N ILE A 33 -0.65 5.36 -2.83
CA ILE A 33 -0.86 5.27 -1.38
C ILE A 33 0.48 5.42 -0.65
N ILE A 34 1.50 4.64 -1.06
CA ILE A 34 2.84 4.72 -0.48
C ILE A 34 3.35 6.15 -0.59
N HIS A 35 3.38 6.72 -1.80
CA HIS A 35 3.87 8.07 -2.07
C HIS A 35 3.18 9.15 -1.22
N ARG A 36 1.86 9.02 -1.02
CA ARG A 36 1.09 9.92 -0.17
C ARG A 36 1.46 9.80 1.30
N GLU A 37 1.64 8.57 1.80
CA GLU A 37 1.97 8.32 3.21
C GLU A 37 3.46 8.58 3.54
N THR A 38 4.35 8.42 2.58
CA THR A 38 5.78 8.80 2.64
C THR A 38 6.02 10.26 2.29
N MET A 39 4.99 11.02 1.91
CA MET A 39 5.10 12.42 1.45
C MET A 39 6.17 12.64 0.37
N GLY A 40 6.34 11.67 -0.55
CA GLY A 40 7.32 11.73 -1.63
C GLY A 40 8.74 11.27 -1.28
N GLN A 41 9.00 10.84 -0.05
CA GLN A 41 10.33 10.33 0.34
C GLN A 41 10.72 9.01 -0.36
N ASP A 42 9.74 8.31 -0.91
CA ASP A 42 9.90 7.11 -1.73
C ASP A 42 10.68 7.38 -3.04
N GLU A 43 10.68 8.61 -3.54
CA GLU A 43 11.42 8.98 -4.76
C GLU A 43 12.91 9.22 -4.47
N THR A 44 13.23 9.65 -3.25
CA THR A 44 14.59 9.87 -2.77
C THR A 44 15.13 8.71 -1.95
N ALA A 45 14.39 7.61 -1.87
CA ALA A 45 14.75 6.46 -1.05
C ALA A 45 16.03 5.79 -1.60
N PRO A 46 16.97 5.40 -0.72
CA PRO A 46 18.18 4.71 -1.14
C PRO A 46 17.85 3.34 -1.75
N GLU A 47 18.76 2.83 -2.58
CA GLU A 47 18.63 1.53 -3.25
C GLU A 47 18.38 0.35 -2.29
N CYS A 48 18.91 0.44 -1.06
CA CYS A 48 18.66 -0.55 -0.02
C CYS A 48 17.18 -0.64 0.41
N MET A 49 16.37 0.41 0.19
CA MET A 49 14.93 0.43 0.44
C MET A 49 14.10 -0.03 -0.76
N GLN A 50 14.67 -0.15 -1.97
CA GLN A 50 13.90 -0.54 -3.16
C GLN A 50 13.23 -1.90 -2.99
N ARG A 51 13.92 -2.85 -2.35
CA ARG A 51 13.36 -4.18 -2.08
C ARG A 51 12.21 -4.12 -1.06
N ALA A 52 12.39 -3.34 0.01
CA ALA A 52 11.34 -3.11 1.01
C ALA A 52 10.12 -2.40 0.40
N LEU A 53 10.33 -1.43 -0.50
CA LEU A 53 9.27 -0.76 -1.26
C LEU A 53 8.54 -1.73 -2.20
N ALA A 54 9.27 -2.63 -2.87
CA ALA A 54 8.68 -3.65 -3.72
C ALA A 54 7.81 -4.63 -2.92
N ASP A 55 8.31 -5.16 -1.81
CA ASP A 55 7.56 -6.05 -0.92
C ASP A 55 6.35 -5.35 -0.30
N CYS A 56 6.50 -4.09 0.11
CA CYS A 56 5.39 -3.27 0.62
C CYS A 56 4.32 -3.04 -0.44
N THR A 57 4.72 -2.80 -1.70
CA THR A 57 3.79 -2.64 -2.82
C THR A 57 3.03 -3.94 -3.07
N CYS A 58 3.71 -5.09 -3.04
CA CYS A 58 3.08 -6.40 -3.17
C CYS A 58 2.05 -6.68 -2.06
N ALA A 59 2.41 -6.39 -0.81
CA ALA A 59 1.51 -6.55 0.34
C ALA A 59 0.28 -5.65 0.24
N LEU A 60 0.45 -4.41 -0.25
CA LEU A 60 -0.67 -3.51 -0.53
C LEU A 60 -1.55 -4.01 -1.67
N VAL A 61 -0.96 -4.54 -2.74
CA VAL A 61 -1.69 -5.11 -3.88
C VAL A 61 -2.54 -6.30 -3.42
N ASP A 62 -2.00 -7.19 -2.59
CA ASP A 62 -2.74 -8.32 -2.01
C ASP A 62 -3.90 -7.83 -1.14
N ALA A 63 -3.68 -6.83 -0.29
CA ALA A 63 -4.72 -6.26 0.56
C ALA A 63 -5.79 -5.48 -0.23
N LEU A 64 -5.41 -4.79 -1.31
CA LEU A 64 -6.35 -4.13 -2.24
C LEU A 64 -7.20 -5.17 -2.97
N ALA A 65 -6.60 -6.27 -3.42
CA ALA A 65 -7.30 -7.36 -4.07
C ALA A 65 -8.25 -8.11 -3.11
N ALA A 66 -7.86 -8.24 -1.84
CA ALA A 66 -8.71 -8.76 -0.77
C ALA A 66 -9.85 -7.78 -0.36
N GLY A 67 -9.85 -6.54 -0.89
CA GLY A 67 -10.86 -5.52 -0.57
C GLY A 67 -10.68 -4.87 0.81
N HIS A 68 -9.52 -5.03 1.46
CA HIS A 68 -9.25 -4.47 2.79
C HIS A 68 -9.10 -2.94 2.78
N PHE A 69 -8.75 -2.36 1.62
CA PHE A 69 -8.57 -0.93 1.47
C PHE A 69 -9.38 -0.44 0.26
N ALA A 70 -10.36 0.44 0.50
CA ALA A 70 -11.06 1.11 -0.58
C ALA A 70 -10.13 2.19 -1.15
N ALA A 71 -9.69 2.02 -2.40
CA ALA A 71 -9.12 3.13 -3.16
C ALA A 71 -10.20 4.22 -3.24
N ASP A 72 -9.88 5.44 -2.81
CA ASP A 72 -10.79 6.57 -2.73
C ASP A 72 -11.53 6.74 -4.07
N GLY A 73 -12.81 6.36 -4.10
CA GLY A 73 -13.67 6.37 -5.28
C GLY A 73 -13.72 5.05 -6.08
N VAL A 74 -14.54 4.09 -5.63
CA VAL A 74 -15.60 3.37 -6.40
C VAL A 74 -15.84 1.96 -5.86
N GLN A 75 -17.09 1.78 -5.43
CA GLN A 75 -17.88 0.55 -5.28
C GLN A 75 -17.34 -0.55 -4.38
N SER A 76 -17.55 -0.30 -3.09
CA SER A 76 -17.98 -1.34 -2.17
C SER A 76 -19.13 -2.15 -2.76
N PHE A 77 -18.86 -3.37 -3.23
CA PHE A 77 -19.86 -4.43 -3.25
C PHE A 77 -19.82 -5.13 -1.89
N THR A 78 -20.28 -4.44 -0.84
CA THR A 78 -20.77 -5.13 0.36
C THR A 78 -22.28 -5.19 0.29
N ASN A 79 -22.76 -6.35 -0.17
CA ASN A 79 -24.01 -6.89 0.29
C ASN A 79 -23.87 -7.18 1.79
N ASP A 80 -24.20 -6.22 2.65
CA ASP A 80 -24.78 -6.46 3.96
C ASP A 80 -25.02 -5.11 4.64
N GLY A 81 -26.30 -4.74 4.75
CA GLY A 81 -26.75 -3.45 5.26
C GLY A 81 -26.51 -3.27 6.75
N TYR A 82 -25.26 -3.04 7.15
CA TYR A 82 -24.93 -2.57 8.50
C TYR A 82 -24.12 -1.25 8.44
N SER A 83 -24.76 -0.22 9.01
CA SER A 83 -24.20 1.13 9.13
C SER A 83 -23.16 1.19 10.27
N GLU A 84 -21.92 0.83 9.97
CA GLU A 84 -20.73 1.10 10.83
C GLU A 84 -19.64 1.89 10.06
N THR A 85 -20.04 2.79 9.16
CA THR A 85 -19.12 3.34 8.15
C THR A 85 -18.22 4.51 8.61
N ARG A 86 -18.21 4.90 9.90
CA ARG A 86 -17.40 6.06 10.37
C ARG A 86 -16.20 5.74 11.26
N VAL A 87 -16.17 4.58 11.91
CA VAL A 87 -14.99 4.16 12.71
C VAL A 87 -14.02 3.35 11.83
N SER A 88 -14.56 2.48 10.98
CA SER A 88 -13.80 1.60 10.07
C SER A 88 -12.81 2.37 9.18
N ALA A 89 -13.16 3.49 8.55
CA ALA A 89 -12.22 4.18 7.65
C ALA A 89 -10.95 4.69 8.35
N LYS A 90 -11.05 5.13 9.61
CA LYS A 90 -9.89 5.56 10.41
C LYS A 90 -9.08 4.36 10.87
N GLU A 91 -9.73 3.26 11.24
CA GLU A 91 -9.07 2.00 11.59
C GLU A 91 -8.39 1.37 10.37
N SER A 92 -9.05 1.25 9.21
CA SER A 92 -8.46 0.79 7.95
C SER A 92 -7.24 1.63 7.56
N ARG A 93 -7.29 2.95 7.76
CA ARG A 93 -6.13 3.81 7.50
C ARG A 93 -5.01 3.60 8.52
N ALA A 94 -5.34 3.38 9.79
CA ALA A 94 -4.36 3.04 10.82
C ALA A 94 -3.69 1.69 10.53
N GLU A 95 -4.47 0.67 10.15
CA GLU A 95 -3.97 -0.65 9.74
C GLU A 95 -3.10 -0.56 8.50
N LEU A 96 -3.51 0.23 7.50
CA LEU A 96 -2.69 0.51 6.32
C LEU A 96 -1.36 1.14 6.73
N ARG A 97 -1.38 2.14 7.62
CA ARG A 97 -0.17 2.79 8.11
C ARG A 97 0.71 1.83 8.93
N SER A 98 0.12 0.94 9.72
CA SER A 98 0.83 -0.11 10.46
C SER A 98 1.49 -1.11 9.51
N LEU A 99 0.82 -1.50 8.42
CA LEU A 99 1.36 -2.34 7.36
C LEU A 99 2.55 -1.63 6.69
N LEU A 100 2.37 -0.38 6.25
CA LEU A 100 3.44 0.44 5.68
C LEU A 100 4.62 0.55 6.64
N ALA A 101 4.36 0.81 7.93
CA ALA A 101 5.40 0.92 8.95
C ALA A 101 6.18 -0.38 9.14
N ARG A 102 5.56 -1.55 8.95
CA ARG A 102 6.28 -2.83 9.03
C ARG A 102 7.38 -2.97 7.97
N TYR A 103 7.16 -2.42 6.77
CA TYR A 103 8.11 -2.53 5.66
C TYR A 103 9.00 -1.30 5.49
N LEU A 104 8.50 -0.10 5.79
CA LEU A 104 9.17 1.17 5.53
C LEU A 104 9.85 1.80 6.75
N SER A 105 9.89 1.10 7.90
CA SER A 105 10.57 1.59 9.10
C SER A 105 12.05 1.23 9.17
N VAL A 106 12.51 0.22 8.43
CA VAL A 106 13.87 -0.32 8.51
C VAL A 106 14.39 -0.59 7.10
N PRO A 107 15.65 -0.27 6.73
CA PRO A 107 16.72 0.40 7.50
C PRO A 107 16.63 1.93 7.65
N VAL A 108 15.82 2.62 6.84
CA VAL A 108 15.60 4.07 6.94
C VAL A 108 14.11 4.31 7.16
N ASN A 109 13.76 5.13 8.16
CA ASN A 109 12.38 5.38 8.50
C ASN A 109 11.78 6.45 7.56
N LEU A 110 11.23 6.01 6.42
CA LEU A 110 10.59 6.87 5.42
C LEU A 110 9.24 7.44 5.89
N LEU A 111 8.71 6.92 7.00
CA LEU A 111 7.46 7.41 7.61
C LEU A 111 7.73 8.40 8.75
N GLY A 112 8.95 8.47 9.26
CA GLY A 112 9.33 9.29 10.41
C GLY A 112 9.36 10.80 10.11
N PHE A 113 9.69 11.18 8.87
CA PHE A 113 9.60 12.58 8.42
C PHE A 113 8.17 13.00 8.05
N ALA A 114 7.24 12.05 7.86
CA ALA A 114 5.81 12.33 7.78
C ALA A 114 5.18 12.64 9.16
N GLY A 115 6.02 12.95 10.16
CA GLY A 115 5.62 13.46 11.46
C GLY A 115 5.20 14.93 11.37
N HIS A 116 3.89 15.17 11.46
CA HIS A 116 3.29 16.39 11.99
C HIS A 116 3.94 17.72 11.53
N ALA A 117 3.83 18.06 10.25
CA ALA A 117 3.84 19.47 9.88
C ALA A 117 2.51 20.09 10.35
N CYS A 118 2.51 20.57 11.59
CA CYS A 118 1.60 21.61 12.05
C CYS A 118 1.85 22.85 11.21
N VAL A 119 0.92 23.22 10.32
CA VAL A 119 0.64 24.59 9.87
C VAL A 119 -0.87 24.68 9.65
#